data_AF-A0ABD2HI86-F1
#
_entry.id   AF-A0ABD2HI86-F1
#
_cell.length_a   1.000
_cell.length_b   1.000
_cell.length_c   1.000
_cell.angle_alpha   90.00
_cell.angle_beta   90.00
_cell.angle_gamma   90.00
#
_symmetry.space_group_name_H-M   'P 1'
#
loop_
_entity.id
_entity.type
_entity.pdbx_description
1 polymer ?
#
loop_
_entity_poly.entity_id
_entity_poly.type
_entity_poly.pdbx_seq_one_letter_code
_entity_poly.pdbx_strand_id
1 'polypeptide(L)'
;MSRNRAYSQQQRLMSQRQNQEQHRQEEAGRADRERQQQAGLRHEDSFERKRLMRQVKEELRDRQVEAALIQAEEQRATRIQQLEQEERLAKELARINCETQREEKMRQHIKENSMELRELESKLKSAYLNKERAAQIAEHEAMRLETMREVADFGRKMKSELERAAAEKLKLEQKHLEETVEYQRELELQLMEKERKRQEAYEEFLKEKLLVDEIVRKIYDEDQMERQLKLEKVRATQQHIEDFKKHQAEWRRMERERMEAENRRIMEFASQQEHMEESKMAKIREREEAKEHLHKILSEKMEAKRQQQEEMERVREELHSEEQEEAHRQKEIKEMEKKIRQRLTMQQTCQEQMAFKEMRRQAEKDEEEAFRKIMMAKFAEDDRLEQMNAQKRRMKQLEHKREVEKLIEDRRRQHEADKELEAKEKAIEEERQALRRQIIEEERQRLLKRHATKLLGYLPKGLLREDDLQHFDEDFRKNFEKRPADISSEDGWEDDQ
;
A
#
# COMPACT_ATOMS: atom_id res chain seq x y z
N MET A 1 63.40 104.75 -134.39
CA MET A 1 63.70 104.17 -133.07
C MET A 1 64.04 102.68 -133.23
N SER A 2 65.31 102.26 -133.03
CA SER A 2 65.72 100.84 -133.19
C SER A 2 66.82 100.36 -132.21
N ARG A 3 66.95 100.94 -131.01
CA ARG A 3 68.13 100.69 -130.13
C ARG A 3 67.91 99.92 -128.81
N ASN A 4 66.77 99.25 -128.59
CA ASN A 4 66.46 98.69 -127.26
C ASN A 4 66.61 97.15 -127.06
N ARG A 5 67.31 96.35 -127.90
CA ARG A 5 67.25 94.85 -127.80
C ARG A 5 68.36 94.10 -127.01
N ALA A 6 69.59 94.59 -126.86
CA ALA A 6 70.76 93.76 -126.45
C ALA A 6 71.03 93.60 -124.94
N TYR A 7 70.95 94.68 -124.15
CA TYR A 7 71.19 94.65 -122.69
C TYR A 7 70.22 93.70 -121.94
N SER A 8 69.14 93.27 -122.60
CA SER A 8 68.13 92.36 -122.04
C SER A 8 68.56 90.89 -121.95
N GLN A 9 69.67 90.48 -122.58
CA GLN A 9 70.00 89.05 -122.70
C GLN A 9 70.89 88.53 -121.56
N GLN A 10 71.92 89.27 -121.12
CA GLN A 10 72.87 88.81 -120.09
C GLN A 10 72.29 88.85 -118.66
N GLN A 11 71.43 89.84 -118.38
CA GLN A 11 70.64 89.87 -117.15
C GLN A 11 69.67 88.66 -117.04
N ARG A 12 69.37 87.91 -118.11
CA ARG A 12 68.47 86.72 -118.04
C ARG A 12 69.12 85.50 -117.38
N LEU A 13 70.42 85.27 -117.58
CA LEU A 13 71.06 84.00 -117.19
C LEU A 13 71.43 83.93 -115.70
N MET A 14 71.99 84.99 -115.12
CA MET A 14 72.25 85.03 -113.66
C MET A 14 70.93 85.08 -112.87
N SER A 15 69.94 85.79 -113.40
CA SER A 15 68.57 85.76 -112.88
C SER A 15 68.00 84.34 -112.97
N GLN A 16 68.23 83.58 -114.05
CA GLN A 16 67.77 82.18 -114.16
C GLN A 16 68.30 81.25 -113.04
N ARG A 17 69.58 81.33 -112.65
CA ARG A 17 70.13 80.43 -111.61
C ARG A 17 69.70 80.79 -110.20
N GLN A 18 69.76 82.08 -109.84
CA GLN A 18 69.24 82.52 -108.55
C GLN A 18 67.74 82.23 -108.45
N ASN A 19 66.99 82.38 -109.55
CA ASN A 19 65.60 81.96 -109.62
C ASN A 19 65.45 80.44 -109.41
N GLN A 20 66.35 79.59 -109.89
CA GLN A 20 66.27 78.13 -109.71
C GLN A 20 66.55 77.66 -108.27
N GLU A 21 67.54 78.22 -107.57
CA GLU A 21 67.79 77.88 -106.16
C GLU A 21 66.70 78.44 -105.24
N GLN A 22 66.22 79.65 -105.55
CA GLN A 22 65.02 80.19 -104.93
C GLN A 22 63.82 79.27 -105.20
N HIS A 23 63.62 78.77 -106.42
CA HIS A 23 62.56 77.81 -106.75
C HIS A 23 62.65 76.53 -105.92
N ARG A 24 63.86 75.98 -105.71
CA ARG A 24 64.03 74.75 -104.90
C ARG A 24 63.83 74.97 -103.41
N GLN A 25 64.33 76.07 -102.85
CA GLN A 25 64.07 76.42 -101.45
C GLN A 25 62.59 76.73 -101.23
N GLU A 26 61.94 77.37 -102.21
CA GLU A 26 60.51 77.55 -102.23
C GLU A 26 59.77 76.21 -102.32
N GLU A 27 60.20 75.27 -103.16
CA GLU A 27 59.62 73.93 -103.28
C GLU A 27 59.76 73.10 -102.00
N ALA A 28 60.93 73.11 -101.35
CA ALA A 28 61.11 72.42 -100.07
C ALA A 28 60.27 73.05 -98.97
N GLY A 29 60.22 74.39 -98.92
CA GLY A 29 59.31 75.12 -98.03
C GLY A 29 57.83 74.84 -98.33
N ARG A 30 57.45 74.67 -99.60
CA ARG A 30 56.11 74.25 -100.03
C ARG A 30 55.81 72.83 -99.57
N ALA A 31 56.73 71.88 -99.76
CA ALA A 31 56.56 70.48 -99.36
C ALA A 31 56.46 70.29 -97.83
N ASP A 32 57.23 71.04 -97.04
CA ASP A 32 57.13 71.00 -95.58
C ASP A 32 55.87 71.69 -95.07
N ARG A 33 55.44 72.79 -95.71
CA ARG A 33 54.12 73.40 -95.46
C ARG A 33 52.99 72.42 -95.81
N GLU A 34 53.08 71.72 -96.94
CA GLU A 34 52.12 70.69 -97.35
C GLU A 34 52.09 69.51 -96.36
N ARG A 35 53.24 69.04 -95.86
CA ARG A 35 53.28 67.98 -94.84
C ARG A 35 52.70 68.43 -93.51
N GLN A 36 52.98 69.65 -93.06
CA GLN A 36 52.38 70.22 -91.85
C GLN A 36 50.86 70.42 -92.02
N GLN A 37 50.41 70.87 -93.19
CA GLN A 37 49.00 70.95 -93.53
C GLN A 37 48.35 69.57 -93.55
N GLN A 38 48.96 68.55 -94.15
CA GLN A 38 48.44 67.18 -94.15
C GLN A 38 48.38 66.56 -92.75
N ALA A 39 49.36 66.82 -91.89
CA ALA A 39 49.32 66.38 -90.49
C ALA A 39 48.24 67.13 -89.71
N GLY A 40 48.09 68.44 -89.93
CA GLY A 40 46.99 69.26 -89.40
C GLY A 40 45.63 68.70 -89.79
N LEU A 41 45.40 68.45 -91.08
CA LEU A 41 44.16 67.84 -91.60
C LEU A 41 43.88 66.45 -91.00
N ARG A 42 44.89 65.60 -90.82
CA ARG A 42 44.71 64.29 -90.15
C ARG A 42 44.39 64.42 -88.66
N HIS A 43 44.95 65.41 -87.98
CA HIS A 43 44.63 65.71 -86.59
C HIS A 43 43.23 66.32 -86.46
N GLU A 44 42.83 67.18 -87.39
CA GLU A 44 41.47 67.71 -87.53
C GLU A 44 40.48 66.56 -87.78
N ASP A 45 40.71 65.69 -88.76
CA ASP A 45 39.89 64.49 -89.02
C ASP A 45 39.82 63.56 -87.79
N SER A 46 40.93 63.37 -87.08
CA SER A 46 40.96 62.57 -85.85
C SER A 46 40.21 63.23 -84.70
N PHE A 47 40.29 64.56 -84.60
CA PHE A 47 39.58 65.37 -83.62
C PHE A 47 38.08 65.39 -83.90
N GLU A 48 37.68 65.56 -85.16
CA GLU A 48 36.30 65.47 -85.62
C GLU A 48 35.72 64.07 -85.41
N ARG A 49 36.46 63.01 -85.75
CA ARG A 49 36.05 61.63 -85.43
C ARG A 49 35.90 61.40 -83.93
N LYS A 50 36.84 61.90 -83.10
CA LYS A 50 36.73 61.80 -81.64
C LYS A 50 35.56 62.61 -81.09
N ARG A 51 35.25 63.77 -81.68
CA ARG A 51 34.09 64.60 -81.33
C ARG A 51 32.79 63.88 -81.69
N LEU A 52 32.67 63.34 -82.89
CA LEU A 52 31.52 62.53 -83.31
C LEU A 52 31.36 61.29 -82.41
N MET A 53 32.45 60.60 -82.08
CA MET A 53 32.41 59.46 -81.17
C MET A 53 32.04 59.85 -79.73
N ARG A 54 32.38 61.06 -79.28
CA ARG A 54 31.91 61.59 -77.99
C ARG A 54 30.42 61.90 -78.04
N GLN A 55 29.95 62.56 -79.09
CA GLN A 55 28.53 62.85 -79.30
C GLN A 55 27.70 61.57 -79.36
N VAL A 56 28.11 60.57 -80.14
CA VAL A 56 27.43 59.27 -80.20
C VAL A 56 27.44 58.56 -78.85
N LYS A 57 28.53 58.66 -78.08
CA LYS A 57 28.60 58.10 -76.73
C LYS A 57 27.71 58.84 -75.73
N GLU A 58 27.60 60.16 -75.84
CA GLU A 58 26.70 60.99 -75.06
C GLU A 58 25.25 60.65 -75.40
N GLU A 59 24.88 60.60 -76.68
CA GLU A 59 23.54 60.17 -77.13
C GLU A 59 23.19 58.74 -76.67
N LEU A 60 24.14 57.81 -76.70
CA LEU A 60 23.92 56.45 -76.19
C LEU A 60 23.73 56.44 -74.68
N ARG A 61 24.47 57.27 -73.93
CA ARG A 61 24.29 57.42 -72.48
C ARG A 61 22.95 58.06 -72.17
N ASP A 62 22.57 59.10 -72.90
CA ASP A 62 21.29 59.78 -72.74
C ASP A 62 20.14 58.81 -73.00
N ARG A 63 20.20 58.02 -74.09
CA ARG A 63 19.22 56.95 -74.35
C ARG A 63 19.18 55.89 -73.25
N GLN A 64 20.32 55.52 -72.67
CA GLN A 64 20.37 54.57 -71.55
C GLN A 64 19.74 55.16 -70.28
N VAL A 65 19.99 56.42 -69.99
CA VAL A 65 19.39 57.15 -68.86
C VAL A 65 17.89 57.32 -69.07
N GLU A 66 17.45 57.72 -70.26
CA GLU A 66 16.03 57.82 -70.63
C GLU A 66 15.32 56.47 -70.51
N ALA A 67 15.92 55.39 -71.04
CA ALA A 67 15.36 54.05 -70.90
C ALA A 67 15.28 53.61 -69.42
N ALA A 68 16.29 53.93 -68.61
CA ALA A 68 16.28 53.63 -67.18
C ALA A 68 15.22 54.45 -66.42
N LEU A 69 15.00 55.71 -66.80
CA LEU A 69 13.94 56.55 -66.25
C LEU A 69 12.55 56.02 -66.60
N ILE A 70 12.31 55.67 -67.87
CA ILE A 70 11.05 55.08 -68.32
C ILE A 70 10.79 53.77 -67.58
N GLN A 71 11.79 52.88 -67.49
CA GLN A 71 11.66 51.63 -66.72
C GLN A 71 11.37 51.89 -65.23
N ALA A 72 12.00 52.91 -64.62
CA ALA A 72 11.74 53.27 -63.24
C ALA A 72 10.32 53.83 -63.04
N GLU A 73 9.80 54.60 -64.01
CA GLU A 73 8.42 55.09 -64.01
C GLU A 73 7.41 53.96 -64.20
N GLU A 74 7.64 53.03 -65.12
CA GLU A 74 6.84 51.82 -65.30
C GLU A 74 6.85 50.94 -64.03
N GLN A 75 8.01 50.77 -63.38
CA GLN A 75 8.12 50.07 -62.11
C GLN A 75 7.37 50.79 -60.98
N ARG A 76 7.39 52.12 -60.94
CA ARG A 76 6.60 52.90 -59.97
C ARG A 76 5.11 52.73 -60.24
N ALA A 77 4.68 52.84 -61.50
CA ALA A 77 3.28 52.67 -61.88
C ALA A 77 2.76 51.26 -61.56
N THR A 78 3.53 50.22 -61.87
CA THR A 78 3.18 48.83 -61.51
C THR A 78 3.12 48.60 -60.00
N ARG A 79 4.05 49.17 -59.22
CA ARG A 79 3.99 49.13 -57.75
C ARG A 79 2.76 49.83 -57.20
N ILE A 80 2.41 50.99 -57.73
CA ILE A 80 1.20 51.72 -57.32
C ILE A 80 -0.05 50.87 -57.63
N GLN A 81 -0.14 50.29 -58.82
CA GLN A 81 -1.25 49.39 -59.18
C GLN A 81 -1.32 48.15 -58.29
N GLN A 82 -0.17 47.55 -57.91
CA GLN A 82 -0.10 46.43 -56.97
C GLN A 82 -0.59 46.84 -55.59
N LEU A 83 -0.13 47.98 -55.05
CA LEU A 83 -0.58 48.51 -53.77
C LEU A 83 -2.09 48.81 -53.77
N GLU A 84 -2.62 49.38 -54.86
CA GLU A 84 -4.06 49.63 -54.98
C GLU A 84 -4.87 48.32 -55.00
N GLN A 85 -4.37 47.26 -55.65
CA GLN A 85 -5.00 45.94 -55.64
C GLN A 85 -4.93 45.31 -54.25
N GLU A 86 -3.77 45.39 -53.58
CA GLU A 86 -3.58 44.92 -52.21
C GLU A 86 -4.49 45.66 -51.22
N GLU A 87 -4.64 46.98 -51.35
CA GLU A 87 -5.56 47.75 -50.51
C GLU A 87 -7.02 47.38 -50.73
N ARG A 88 -7.43 47.13 -51.99
CA ARG A 88 -8.79 46.66 -52.29
C ARG A 88 -9.03 45.28 -51.69
N LEU A 89 -8.08 44.36 -51.86
CA LEU A 89 -8.14 43.03 -51.27
C LEU A 89 -8.16 43.12 -49.73
N ALA A 90 -7.34 43.96 -49.12
CA ALA A 90 -7.31 44.16 -47.68
C ALA A 90 -8.64 44.73 -47.15
N LYS A 91 -9.27 45.67 -47.87
CA LYS A 91 -10.59 46.21 -47.53
C LYS A 91 -11.68 45.15 -47.62
N GLU A 92 -11.70 44.34 -48.68
CA GLU A 92 -12.68 43.25 -48.83
C GLU A 92 -12.45 42.16 -47.78
N LEU A 93 -11.20 41.78 -47.51
CA LEU A 93 -10.87 40.84 -46.42
C LEU A 93 -11.27 41.39 -45.05
N ALA A 94 -11.03 42.67 -44.79
CA ALA A 94 -11.46 43.30 -43.54
C ALA A 94 -12.99 43.33 -43.43
N ARG A 95 -13.71 43.57 -44.53
CA ARG A 95 -15.17 43.52 -44.58
C ARG A 95 -15.69 42.12 -44.29
N ILE A 96 -15.17 41.10 -44.98
CA ILE A 96 -15.52 39.69 -44.76
C ILE A 96 -15.24 39.31 -43.29
N ASN A 97 -14.09 39.69 -42.75
CA ASN A 97 -13.75 39.43 -41.35
C ASN A 97 -14.68 40.13 -40.36
N CYS A 98 -15.11 41.36 -40.65
CA CYS A 98 -16.09 42.06 -39.82
C CYS A 98 -17.46 41.38 -39.88
N GLU A 99 -17.89 40.94 -41.06
CA GLU A 99 -19.15 40.22 -41.27
C GLU A 99 -19.13 38.87 -40.55
N THR A 100 -18.07 38.07 -40.69
CA THR A 100 -17.92 36.79 -39.96
C THR A 100 -17.91 36.98 -38.45
N GLN A 101 -17.18 37.97 -37.93
CA GLN A 101 -17.20 38.28 -36.49
C GLN A 101 -18.57 38.72 -35.99
N ARG A 102 -19.33 39.49 -36.78
CA ARG A 102 -20.71 39.88 -36.44
C ARG A 102 -21.61 38.64 -36.39
N GLU A 103 -21.52 37.76 -37.38
CA GLU A 103 -22.26 36.50 -37.42
C GLU A 103 -21.90 35.58 -36.25
N GLU A 104 -20.62 35.43 -35.93
CA GLU A 104 -20.14 34.63 -34.80
C GLU A 104 -20.65 35.18 -33.47
N LYS A 105 -20.55 36.49 -33.25
CA LYS A 105 -21.09 37.13 -32.03
C LYS A 105 -22.61 37.00 -31.95
N MET A 106 -23.32 37.13 -33.08
CA MET A 106 -24.76 36.89 -33.13
C MET A 106 -25.09 35.44 -32.78
N ARG A 107 -24.36 34.45 -33.35
CA ARG A 107 -24.51 33.03 -33.02
C ARG A 107 -24.18 32.75 -31.55
N GLN A 108 -23.13 33.34 -30.99
CA GLN A 108 -22.77 33.24 -29.57
C GLN A 108 -23.92 33.76 -28.69
N HIS A 109 -24.44 34.95 -28.98
CA HIS A 109 -25.58 35.51 -28.26
C HIS A 109 -26.82 34.59 -28.33
N ILE A 110 -27.07 33.96 -29.47
CA ILE A 110 -28.16 32.98 -29.61
C ILE A 110 -27.88 31.70 -28.80
N LYS A 111 -26.65 31.20 -28.78
CA LYS A 111 -26.25 30.03 -27.97
C LYS A 111 -26.47 30.27 -26.48
N GLU A 112 -25.97 31.39 -25.98
CA GLU A 112 -26.05 31.74 -24.57
C GLU A 112 -27.51 31.95 -24.12
N ASN A 113 -28.33 32.56 -24.98
CA ASN A 113 -29.72 32.91 -24.66
C ASN A 113 -30.77 31.86 -25.08
N SER A 114 -30.40 30.77 -25.75
CA SER A 114 -31.34 29.71 -26.11
C SER A 114 -31.33 28.61 -25.06
N MET A 115 -32.51 28.33 -24.51
CA MET A 115 -32.69 27.26 -23.52
C MET A 115 -32.41 25.87 -24.13
N GLU A 116 -32.86 25.64 -25.37
CA GLU A 116 -32.70 24.36 -26.08
C GLU A 116 -31.23 23.97 -26.24
N LEU A 117 -30.36 24.91 -26.65
CA LEU A 117 -28.93 24.62 -26.81
C LEU A 117 -28.24 24.43 -25.46
N ARG A 118 -28.66 25.17 -24.42
CA ARG A 118 -28.13 24.98 -23.06
C ARG A 118 -28.51 23.62 -22.47
N GLU A 119 -29.74 23.17 -22.68
CA GLU A 119 -30.19 21.83 -22.27
C GLU A 119 -29.47 20.74 -23.05
N LEU A 120 -29.28 20.93 -24.36
CA LEU A 120 -28.49 20.03 -25.20
C LEU A 120 -27.06 19.91 -24.68
N GLU A 121 -26.40 21.04 -24.40
CA GLU A 121 -25.06 21.07 -23.83
C GLU A 121 -24.99 20.40 -22.47
N SER A 122 -25.98 20.62 -21.60
CA SER A 122 -26.05 19.96 -20.29
C SER A 122 -26.16 18.44 -20.43
N LYS A 123 -27.03 17.97 -21.32
CA LYS A 123 -27.17 16.53 -21.63
C LYS A 123 -25.88 15.96 -22.22
N LEU A 124 -25.21 16.68 -23.12
CA LEU A 124 -23.92 16.26 -23.68
C LEU A 124 -22.82 16.22 -22.61
N LYS A 125 -22.77 17.20 -21.70
CA LYS A 125 -21.85 17.19 -20.54
C LYS A 125 -22.11 15.98 -19.65
N SER A 126 -23.37 15.69 -19.34
CA SER A 126 -23.74 14.50 -18.55
C SER A 126 -23.33 13.20 -19.25
N ALA A 127 -23.40 13.15 -20.58
CA ALA A 127 -22.95 12.01 -21.37
C ALA A 127 -21.43 11.81 -21.26
N TYR A 128 -20.64 12.89 -21.28
CA TYR A 128 -19.20 12.82 -21.05
C TYR A 128 -18.87 12.33 -19.64
N LEU A 129 -19.57 12.84 -18.62
CA LEU A 129 -19.41 12.37 -17.25
C LEU A 129 -19.73 10.87 -17.11
N ASN A 130 -20.79 10.40 -17.78
CA ASN A 130 -21.14 8.98 -17.79
C ASN A 130 -20.10 8.12 -18.52
N LYS A 131 -19.53 8.62 -19.63
CA LYS A 131 -18.43 7.95 -20.33
C LYS A 131 -17.19 7.86 -19.45
N GLU A 132 -16.83 8.94 -18.76
CA GLU A 132 -15.69 8.97 -17.83
C GLU A 132 -15.93 8.04 -16.64
N ARG A 133 -17.14 8.05 -16.05
CA ARG A 133 -17.52 7.13 -14.98
C ARG A 133 -17.41 5.67 -15.42
N ALA A 134 -17.85 5.33 -16.63
CA ALA A 134 -17.71 3.98 -17.16
C ALA A 134 -16.24 3.58 -17.35
N ALA A 135 -15.39 4.51 -17.80
CA ALA A 135 -13.95 4.28 -17.90
C ALA A 135 -13.32 4.06 -16.51
N GLN A 136 -13.70 4.85 -15.51
CA GLN A 136 -13.23 4.68 -14.12
C GLN A 136 -13.68 3.34 -13.52
N ILE A 137 -14.92 2.91 -13.76
CA ILE A 137 -15.40 1.60 -13.31
C ILE A 137 -14.55 0.49 -13.94
N ALA A 138 -14.32 0.55 -15.27
CA ALA A 138 -13.49 -0.42 -15.96
C ALA A 138 -12.03 -0.43 -15.46
N GLU A 139 -11.47 0.74 -15.16
CA GLU A 139 -10.13 0.87 -14.57
C GLU A 139 -10.07 0.27 -13.16
N HIS A 140 -11.07 0.57 -12.32
CA HIS A 140 -11.16 0.01 -10.97
C HIS A 140 -11.33 -1.52 -11.00
N GLU A 141 -12.14 -2.04 -11.93
CA GLU A 141 -12.27 -3.49 -12.16
C GLU A 141 -10.95 -4.11 -12.62
N ALA A 142 -10.21 -3.45 -13.52
CA ALA A 142 -8.89 -3.90 -13.94
C ALA A 142 -7.90 -3.94 -12.77
N MET A 143 -7.84 -2.88 -11.95
CA MET A 143 -7.02 -2.84 -10.74
C MET A 143 -7.43 -3.94 -9.74
N ARG A 144 -8.73 -4.19 -9.55
CA ARG A 144 -9.22 -5.28 -8.70
C ARG A 144 -8.77 -6.65 -9.20
N LEU A 145 -8.79 -6.88 -10.51
CA LEU A 145 -8.32 -8.13 -11.10
C LEU A 145 -6.80 -8.27 -10.97
N GLU A 146 -6.04 -7.18 -11.10
CA GLU A 146 -4.59 -7.16 -10.92
C GLU A 146 -4.20 -7.46 -9.46
N THR A 147 -4.80 -6.79 -8.50
CA THR A 147 -4.58 -7.06 -7.06
C THR A 147 -4.95 -8.50 -6.69
N MET A 148 -6.02 -9.06 -7.24
CA MET A 148 -6.34 -10.49 -7.06
C MET A 148 -5.27 -11.42 -7.63
N ARG A 149 -4.66 -11.08 -8.78
CA ARG A 149 -3.54 -11.85 -9.36
C ARG A 149 -2.30 -11.76 -8.46
N GLU A 150 -1.97 -10.57 -7.99
CA GLU A 150 -0.82 -10.36 -7.09
C GLU A 150 -0.98 -11.12 -5.77
N VAL A 151 -2.17 -11.08 -5.14
CA VAL A 151 -2.46 -11.84 -3.93
C VAL A 151 -2.36 -13.35 -4.18
N ALA A 152 -2.85 -13.84 -5.33
CA ALA A 152 -2.71 -15.23 -5.70
C ALA A 152 -1.24 -15.64 -5.91
N ASP A 153 -0.43 -14.78 -6.54
CA ASP A 153 1.01 -14.99 -6.71
C ASP A 153 1.77 -14.98 -5.38
N PHE A 154 1.45 -14.04 -4.49
CA PHE A 154 1.98 -14.02 -3.14
C PHE A 154 1.60 -15.29 -2.37
N GLY A 155 0.34 -15.71 -2.45
CA GLY A 155 -0.12 -16.97 -1.86
C GLY A 155 0.63 -18.19 -2.39
N ARG A 156 0.94 -18.24 -3.69
CA ARG A 156 1.77 -19.29 -4.29
C ARG A 156 3.20 -19.29 -3.73
N LYS A 157 3.83 -18.12 -3.63
CA LYS A 157 5.19 -17.98 -3.08
C LYS A 157 5.24 -18.41 -1.61
N MET A 158 4.32 -17.93 -0.78
CA MET A 158 4.22 -18.31 0.62
C MET A 158 4.03 -19.82 0.81
N LYS A 159 3.16 -20.46 0.00
CA LYS A 159 3.00 -21.92 0.04
C LYS A 159 4.29 -22.65 -0.30
N SER A 160 5.00 -22.23 -1.34
CA SER A 160 6.29 -22.82 -1.72
C SER A 160 7.35 -22.67 -0.62
N GLU A 161 7.39 -21.53 0.08
CA GLU A 161 8.29 -21.31 1.22
C GLU A 161 7.94 -22.20 2.41
N LEU A 162 6.65 -22.34 2.73
CA LEU A 162 6.18 -23.26 3.78
C LEU A 162 6.52 -24.71 3.45
N GLU A 163 6.35 -25.13 2.20
CA GLU A 163 6.72 -26.47 1.73
C GLU A 163 8.23 -26.72 1.86
N ARG A 164 9.07 -25.73 1.50
CA ARG A 164 10.53 -25.81 1.69
C ARG A 164 10.89 -25.93 3.17
N ALA A 165 10.31 -25.10 4.03
CA ALA A 165 10.56 -25.15 5.46
C ALA A 165 10.10 -26.48 6.08
N ALA A 166 8.96 -27.04 5.62
CA ALA A 166 8.50 -28.36 6.06
C ALA A 166 9.46 -29.48 5.61
N ALA A 167 9.96 -29.42 4.37
CA ALA A 167 10.94 -30.38 3.88
C ALA A 167 12.27 -30.30 4.64
N GLU A 168 12.71 -29.11 5.06
CA GLU A 168 13.90 -28.95 5.91
C GLU A 168 13.68 -29.53 7.31
N LYS A 169 12.53 -29.30 7.93
CA LYS A 169 12.18 -29.92 9.23
C LYS A 169 12.21 -31.45 9.14
N LEU A 170 11.60 -32.04 8.11
CA LEU A 170 11.63 -33.48 7.90
C LEU A 170 13.07 -34.02 7.75
N LYS A 171 13.94 -33.29 7.06
CA LYS A 171 15.37 -33.66 6.96
C LYS A 171 16.08 -33.61 8.31
N LEU A 172 15.80 -32.63 9.14
CA LEU A 172 16.37 -32.54 10.49
C LEU A 172 15.88 -33.68 11.38
N GLU A 173 14.59 -34.00 11.32
CA GLU A 173 14.00 -35.14 12.03
C GLU A 173 14.64 -36.47 11.58
N GLN A 174 14.86 -36.65 10.28
CA GLN A 174 15.57 -37.82 9.74
C GLN A 174 16.99 -37.94 10.29
N LYS A 175 17.75 -36.83 10.31
CA LYS A 175 19.10 -36.83 10.89
C LYS A 175 19.11 -37.19 12.37
N HIS A 176 18.17 -36.64 13.15
CA HIS A 176 18.05 -37.01 14.56
C HIS A 176 17.69 -38.49 14.74
N LEU A 177 16.81 -39.04 13.90
CA LEU A 177 16.52 -40.47 13.93
C LEU A 177 17.77 -41.29 13.61
N GLU A 178 18.53 -40.92 12.58
CA GLU A 178 19.81 -41.57 12.24
C GLU A 178 20.79 -41.53 13.42
N GLU A 179 21.00 -40.37 14.05
CA GLU A 179 21.84 -40.20 15.24
C GLU A 179 21.37 -41.09 16.41
N THR A 180 20.05 -41.17 16.65
CA THR A 180 19.52 -42.04 17.72
C THR A 180 19.74 -43.51 17.45
N VAL A 181 19.66 -43.94 16.18
CA VAL A 181 19.93 -45.33 15.78
C VAL A 181 21.40 -45.65 15.93
N GLU A 182 22.30 -44.74 15.55
CA GLU A 182 23.74 -44.89 15.76
C GLU A 182 24.08 -45.00 17.25
N TYR A 183 23.50 -44.12 18.08
CA TYR A 183 23.67 -44.18 19.52
C TYR A 183 23.15 -45.50 20.14
N GLN A 184 22.00 -46.01 19.67
CA GLN A 184 21.48 -47.32 20.10
C GLN A 184 22.45 -48.45 19.75
N ARG A 185 23.03 -48.46 18.54
CA ARG A 185 24.04 -49.45 18.14
C ARG A 185 25.28 -49.40 19.02
N GLU A 186 25.73 -48.21 19.39
CA GLU A 186 26.87 -48.05 20.31
C GLU A 186 26.56 -48.62 21.70
N LEU A 187 25.35 -48.40 22.22
CA LEU A 187 24.91 -48.98 23.49
C LEU A 187 24.84 -50.51 23.43
N GLU A 188 24.33 -51.07 22.33
CA GLU A 188 24.30 -52.52 22.11
C GLU A 188 25.71 -53.11 22.13
N LEU A 189 26.68 -52.46 21.46
CA LEU A 189 28.09 -52.88 21.51
C LEU A 189 28.65 -52.85 22.94
N GLN A 190 28.34 -51.81 23.72
CA GLN A 190 28.77 -51.74 25.13
C GLN A 190 28.16 -52.86 25.99
N LEU A 191 26.91 -53.25 25.73
CA LEU A 191 26.28 -54.38 26.42
C LEU A 191 26.96 -55.70 26.04
N MET A 192 27.22 -55.92 24.75
CA MET A 192 27.95 -57.09 24.27
C MET A 192 29.36 -57.19 24.89
N GLU A 193 30.08 -56.07 25.00
CA GLU A 193 31.38 -56.04 25.67
C GLU A 193 31.29 -56.38 27.17
N LYS A 194 30.26 -55.88 27.86
CA LYS A 194 30.01 -56.22 29.27
C LYS A 194 29.69 -57.69 29.45
N GLU A 195 28.90 -58.28 28.55
CA GLU A 195 28.61 -59.71 28.56
C GLU A 195 29.85 -60.55 28.30
N ARG A 196 30.71 -60.14 27.35
CA ARG A 196 31.98 -60.82 27.09
C ARG A 196 32.89 -60.79 28.31
N LYS A 197 33.02 -59.64 28.98
CA LYS A 197 33.79 -59.53 30.23
C LYS A 197 33.23 -60.41 31.35
N ARG A 198 31.90 -60.55 31.44
CA ARG A 198 31.26 -61.49 32.38
C ARG A 198 31.61 -62.94 32.07
N GLN A 199 31.64 -63.32 30.80
CA GLN A 199 32.05 -64.66 30.37
C GLN A 199 33.53 -64.92 30.70
N GLU A 200 34.42 -63.98 30.37
CA GLU A 200 35.86 -64.06 30.71
C GLU A 200 36.07 -64.24 32.23
N ALA A 201 35.40 -63.43 33.06
CA ALA A 201 35.47 -63.53 34.52
C ALA A 201 34.91 -64.87 35.05
N TYR A 202 33.86 -65.41 34.42
CA TYR A 202 33.31 -66.72 34.79
C TYR A 202 34.28 -67.87 34.43
N GLU A 203 34.97 -67.79 33.30
CA GLU A 203 36.01 -68.74 32.93
C GLU A 203 37.21 -68.69 33.91
N GLU A 204 37.62 -67.50 34.33
CA GLU A 204 38.64 -67.31 35.37
C GLU A 204 38.20 -67.92 36.69
N PHE A 205 36.98 -67.65 37.13
CA PHE A 205 36.41 -68.26 38.33
C PHE A 205 36.41 -69.79 38.28
N LEU A 206 36.08 -70.39 37.13
CA LEU A 206 36.13 -71.85 36.98
C LEU A 206 37.57 -72.38 37.10
N LYS A 207 38.56 -71.68 36.54
CA LYS A 207 39.98 -72.05 36.70
C LYS A 207 40.43 -71.96 38.16
N GLU A 208 40.04 -70.88 38.85
CA GLU A 208 40.33 -70.72 40.28
C GLU A 208 39.65 -71.80 41.12
N LYS A 209 38.39 -72.14 40.83
CA LYS A 209 37.67 -73.21 41.52
C LYS A 209 38.39 -74.55 41.37
N LEU A 210 38.82 -74.90 40.16
CA LEU A 210 39.60 -76.12 39.93
C LEU A 210 40.90 -76.12 40.74
N LEU A 211 41.61 -74.99 40.78
CA LEU A 211 42.83 -74.86 41.59
C LEU A 211 42.55 -75.00 43.09
N VAL A 212 41.45 -74.41 43.59
CA VAL A 212 41.02 -74.54 44.99
C VAL A 212 40.68 -75.99 45.31
N ASP A 213 39.94 -76.68 44.43
CA ASP A 213 39.61 -78.10 44.59
C ASP A 213 40.88 -78.97 44.63
N GLU A 214 41.91 -78.66 43.83
CA GLU A 214 43.22 -79.31 43.91
C GLU A 214 43.94 -79.06 45.25
N ILE A 215 43.88 -77.84 45.79
CA ILE A 215 44.46 -77.52 47.11
C ILE A 215 43.71 -78.27 48.21
N VAL A 216 42.38 -78.28 48.19
CA VAL A 216 41.57 -79.02 49.16
C VAL A 216 41.90 -80.51 49.12
N ARG A 217 42.05 -81.08 47.91
CA ARG A 217 42.48 -82.48 47.75
C ARG A 217 43.85 -82.75 48.38
N LYS A 218 44.83 -81.87 48.16
CA LYS A 218 46.16 -81.98 48.80
C LYS A 218 46.08 -81.91 50.32
N ILE A 219 45.25 -81.02 50.88
CA ILE A 219 45.03 -80.95 52.33
C ILE A 219 44.43 -82.25 52.87
N TYR A 220 43.43 -82.82 52.17
CA TYR A 220 42.86 -84.10 52.58
C TYR A 220 43.90 -85.24 52.55
N ASP A 221 44.74 -85.29 51.53
CA ASP A 221 45.80 -86.30 51.42
C ASP A 221 46.85 -86.11 52.53
N GLU A 222 47.25 -84.87 52.83
CA GLU A 222 48.17 -84.52 53.93
C GLU A 222 47.58 -84.89 55.31
N ASP A 223 46.31 -84.56 55.56
CA ASP A 223 45.60 -84.92 56.79
C ASP A 223 45.49 -86.44 56.99
N GLN A 224 45.27 -87.20 55.91
CA GLN A 224 45.25 -88.66 55.97
C GLN A 224 46.62 -89.23 56.35
N MET A 225 47.70 -88.71 55.75
CA MET A 225 49.06 -89.11 56.09
C MET A 225 49.40 -88.75 57.55
N GLU A 226 48.98 -87.58 58.03
CA GLU A 226 49.21 -87.18 59.42
C GLU A 226 48.45 -88.07 60.42
N ARG A 227 47.21 -88.47 60.08
CA ARG A 227 46.43 -89.43 60.89
C ARG A 227 47.11 -90.80 60.96
N GLN A 228 47.65 -91.29 59.85
CA GLN A 228 48.39 -92.56 59.81
C GLN A 228 49.64 -92.50 60.71
N LEU A 229 50.43 -91.43 60.61
CA LEU A 229 51.60 -91.20 61.47
C LEU A 229 51.23 -91.08 62.96
N LYS A 230 50.11 -90.45 63.30
CA LYS A 230 49.59 -90.39 64.68
C LYS A 230 49.23 -91.78 65.20
N LEU A 231 48.56 -92.62 64.40
CA LEU A 231 48.22 -93.99 64.77
C LEU A 231 49.47 -94.85 65.00
N GLU A 232 50.51 -94.70 64.18
CA GLU A 232 51.79 -95.40 64.36
C GLU A 232 52.49 -94.99 65.65
N LYS A 233 52.50 -93.69 66.00
CA LYS A 233 53.03 -93.20 67.27
C LYS A 233 52.25 -93.77 68.47
N VAL A 234 50.92 -93.82 68.40
CA VAL A 234 50.09 -94.43 69.46
C VAL A 234 50.42 -95.91 69.62
N ARG A 235 50.53 -96.68 68.54
CA ARG A 235 50.91 -98.10 68.59
C ARG A 235 52.29 -98.30 69.24
N ALA A 236 53.27 -97.47 68.88
CA ALA A 236 54.60 -97.52 69.50
C ALA A 236 54.53 -97.24 71.01
N THR A 237 53.79 -96.21 71.44
CA THR A 237 53.61 -95.92 72.88
C THR A 237 52.87 -97.04 73.62
N GLN A 238 51.89 -97.70 72.99
CA GLN A 238 51.17 -98.83 73.58
C GLN A 238 52.08 -100.02 73.81
N GLN A 239 52.95 -100.37 72.86
CA GLN A 239 53.96 -101.42 73.02
C GLN A 239 54.90 -101.12 74.19
N HIS A 240 55.38 -99.88 74.30
CA HIS A 240 56.20 -99.46 75.45
C HIS A 240 55.47 -99.56 76.80
N ILE A 241 54.17 -99.24 76.85
CA ILE A 241 53.35 -99.38 78.06
C ILE A 241 53.15 -100.85 78.44
N GLU A 242 52.92 -101.73 77.47
CA GLU A 242 52.76 -103.17 77.71
C GLU A 242 54.03 -103.79 78.29
N ASP A 243 55.19 -103.45 77.75
CA ASP A 243 56.47 -103.94 78.25
C ASP A 243 56.78 -103.38 79.65
N PHE A 244 56.45 -102.11 79.92
CA PHE A 244 56.54 -101.55 81.27
C PHE A 244 55.62 -102.26 82.27
N LYS A 245 54.39 -102.63 81.87
CA LYS A 245 53.45 -103.37 82.72
C LYS A 245 53.96 -104.78 83.05
N LYS A 246 54.63 -105.47 82.11
CA LYS A 246 55.26 -106.78 82.36
C LYS A 246 56.35 -106.67 83.42
N HIS A 247 57.25 -105.70 83.28
CA HIS A 247 58.29 -105.45 84.27
C HIS A 247 57.74 -105.06 85.65
N GLN A 248 56.68 -104.26 85.69
CA GLN A 248 56.02 -103.91 86.96
C GLN A 248 55.31 -105.10 87.62
N ALA A 249 54.78 -106.04 86.84
CA ALA A 249 54.15 -107.26 87.35
C ALA A 249 55.20 -108.21 87.95
N GLU A 250 56.37 -108.34 87.31
CA GLU A 250 57.52 -109.08 87.83
C GLU A 250 58.01 -108.47 89.15
N TRP A 251 58.16 -107.14 89.20
CA TRP A 251 58.52 -106.43 90.45
C TRP A 251 57.49 -106.65 91.56
N ARG A 252 56.18 -106.52 91.25
CA ARG A 252 55.10 -106.78 92.23
C ARG A 252 55.03 -108.23 92.72
N ARG A 253 55.55 -109.19 91.96
CA ARG A 253 55.65 -110.59 92.42
C ARG A 253 56.75 -110.72 93.46
N MET A 254 57.93 -110.17 93.15
CA MET A 254 59.08 -110.18 94.05
C MET A 254 58.80 -109.42 95.37
N GLU A 255 58.05 -108.32 95.32
CA GLU A 255 57.70 -107.54 96.51
C GLU A 255 56.64 -108.25 97.39
N ARG A 256 55.68 -108.96 96.79
CA ARG A 256 54.69 -109.75 97.54
C ARG A 256 55.32 -110.90 98.31
N GLU A 257 56.29 -111.59 97.71
CA GLU A 257 57.06 -112.63 98.40
C GLU A 257 57.84 -112.07 99.62
N ARG A 258 58.27 -110.80 99.58
CA ARG A 258 58.88 -110.11 100.73
C ARG A 258 57.86 -109.69 101.80
N MET A 259 56.74 -109.09 101.38
CA MET A 259 55.68 -108.64 102.28
C MET A 259 55.00 -109.79 103.04
N GLU A 260 54.83 -110.96 102.43
CA GLU A 260 54.29 -112.15 103.12
C GLU A 260 55.22 -112.66 104.22
N ALA A 261 56.53 -112.44 104.11
CA ALA A 261 57.47 -112.77 105.16
C ALA A 261 57.41 -111.77 106.35
N GLU A 262 57.11 -110.50 106.09
CA GLU A 262 56.94 -109.46 107.11
C GLU A 262 55.56 -109.49 107.78
N ASN A 263 54.48 -109.73 107.04
CA ASN A 263 53.12 -109.81 107.60
C ASN A 263 52.93 -110.98 108.58
N ARG A 264 53.70 -112.07 108.43
CA ARG A 264 53.76 -113.13 109.45
C ARG A 264 54.27 -112.60 110.80
N ARG A 265 55.15 -111.59 110.80
CA ARG A 265 55.67 -110.95 112.02
C ARG A 265 54.73 -109.88 112.61
N ILE A 266 53.88 -109.25 111.78
CA ILE A 266 52.95 -108.17 112.21
C ILE A 266 51.65 -108.72 112.81
N MET A 267 51.13 -109.84 112.30
CA MET A 267 49.95 -110.51 112.88
C MET A 267 50.16 -110.89 114.36
N GLU A 268 51.39 -111.19 114.74
CA GLU A 268 51.76 -111.46 116.14
C GLU A 268 51.64 -110.21 117.04
N PHE A 269 51.68 -108.99 116.47
CA PHE A 269 51.66 -107.71 117.21
C PHE A 269 50.29 -107.01 117.24
N ALA A 270 49.49 -107.08 116.16
CA ALA A 270 48.21 -106.35 116.03
C ALA A 270 47.08 -106.85 116.97
N SER A 271 47.11 -108.12 117.38
CA SER A 271 46.15 -108.66 118.35
C SER A 271 46.16 -107.95 119.72
N GLN A 272 47.17 -107.11 119.99
CA GLN A 272 47.36 -106.45 121.27
C GLN A 272 46.79 -105.00 121.35
N GLN A 273 46.32 -104.38 120.25
CA GLN A 273 45.94 -102.93 120.19
C GLN A 273 44.44 -102.61 120.06
N GLU A 274 43.60 -103.47 119.47
CA GLU A 274 42.19 -103.15 119.14
C GLU A 274 41.27 -102.88 120.35
N HIS A 275 41.72 -103.06 121.60
CA HIS A 275 40.88 -102.86 122.78
C HIS A 275 40.64 -101.39 123.21
N MET A 276 41.13 -100.34 122.51
CA MET A 276 41.23 -98.98 123.08
C MET A 276 40.44 -97.81 122.42
N GLU A 277 39.92 -97.86 121.18
CA GLU A 277 39.55 -96.62 120.43
C GLU A 277 38.07 -96.18 120.33
N GLU A 278 37.06 -97.01 120.58
CA GLU A 278 35.65 -96.79 120.14
C GLU A 278 34.84 -95.60 120.76
N SER A 279 35.42 -94.64 121.51
CA SER A 279 34.66 -93.77 122.45
C SER A 279 34.44 -92.26 122.11
N LYS A 280 34.79 -91.68 120.93
CA LYS A 280 34.93 -90.19 120.77
C LYS A 280 33.95 -89.34 119.88
N MET A 281 33.10 -89.86 118.99
CA MET A 281 32.66 -89.12 117.75
C MET A 281 31.39 -88.18 117.70
N ALA A 282 30.73 -87.73 118.78
CA ALA A 282 29.30 -87.29 118.68
C ALA A 282 28.87 -85.77 118.65
N LYS A 283 29.70 -84.71 118.52
CA LYS A 283 29.34 -83.30 118.95
C LYS A 283 29.10 -82.12 117.94
N ILE A 284 29.08 -82.25 116.60
CA ILE A 284 29.39 -81.09 115.68
C ILE A 284 28.22 -80.31 114.96
N ARG A 285 26.93 -80.70 114.96
CA ARG A 285 25.95 -80.35 113.88
C ARG A 285 25.05 -79.05 113.92
N GLU A 286 25.20 -78.03 114.77
CA GLU A 286 24.10 -77.04 115.09
C GLU A 286 24.13 -75.56 114.53
N ARG A 287 24.90 -75.13 113.51
CA ARG A 287 25.24 -73.67 113.28
C ARG A 287 24.69 -72.86 112.06
N GLU A 288 23.82 -73.33 111.15
CA GLU A 288 23.72 -72.75 109.77
C GLU A 288 22.52 -71.81 109.34
N GLU A 289 21.46 -71.51 110.11
CA GLU A 289 20.15 -71.03 109.55
C GLU A 289 19.81 -69.49 109.38
N ALA A 290 20.70 -68.48 109.51
CA ALA A 290 20.28 -67.06 109.77
C ALA A 290 20.32 -65.95 108.65
N LYS A 291 20.39 -66.20 107.32
CA LYS A 291 20.81 -65.16 106.31
C LYS A 291 19.79 -64.55 105.29
N GLU A 292 18.50 -64.90 105.20
CA GLU A 292 17.68 -64.61 103.98
C GLU A 292 16.76 -63.35 103.89
N HIS A 293 16.63 -62.45 104.88
CA HIS A 293 15.50 -61.49 104.94
C HIS A 293 15.62 -60.11 104.22
N LEU A 294 16.77 -59.72 103.63
CA LEU A 294 17.06 -58.31 103.25
C LEU A 294 16.59 -57.86 101.84
N HIS A 295 16.21 -58.77 100.93
CA HIS A 295 16.12 -58.45 99.49
C HIS A 295 14.78 -57.88 98.95
N LYS A 296 13.71 -57.71 99.74
CA LYS A 296 12.33 -57.44 99.21
C LYS A 296 11.86 -55.97 99.06
N ILE A 297 12.58 -54.93 99.52
CA ILE A 297 12.02 -53.55 99.66
C ILE A 297 12.26 -52.59 98.45
N LEU A 298 13.12 -52.94 97.49
CA LEU A 298 13.57 -52.00 96.44
C LEU A 298 12.70 -51.89 95.18
N SER A 299 11.72 -52.79 94.98
CA SER A 299 10.98 -52.92 93.71
C SER A 299 9.77 -51.99 93.52
N GLU A 300 9.19 -51.41 94.57
CA GLU A 300 7.89 -50.71 94.49
C GLU A 300 7.94 -49.21 94.10
N LYS A 301 9.12 -48.58 94.01
CA LYS A 301 9.23 -47.10 93.81
C LYS A 301 9.29 -46.62 92.35
N MET A 302 9.38 -47.52 91.36
CA MET A 302 9.66 -47.12 89.95
C MET A 302 8.41 -46.97 89.06
N GLU A 303 7.24 -47.50 89.43
CA GLU A 303 6.05 -47.53 88.55
C GLU A 303 5.17 -46.27 88.61
N ALA A 304 5.22 -45.47 89.69
CA ALA A 304 4.33 -44.31 89.88
C ALA A 304 4.65 -43.06 89.01
N LYS A 305 5.82 -42.98 88.36
CA LYS A 305 6.25 -41.77 87.61
C LYS A 305 5.83 -41.73 86.13
N ARG A 306 5.37 -42.85 85.54
CA ARG A 306 5.05 -42.93 84.10
C ARG A 306 3.64 -42.42 83.73
N GLN A 307 2.70 -42.36 84.66
CA GLN A 307 1.29 -42.02 84.35
C GLN A 307 0.99 -40.50 84.25
N GLN A 308 1.93 -39.60 84.58
CA GLN A 308 1.69 -38.15 84.57
C GLN A 308 2.05 -37.43 83.26
N GLN A 309 2.63 -38.11 82.26
CA GLN A 309 3.09 -37.47 81.02
C GLN A 309 2.07 -37.53 79.86
N GLU A 310 1.05 -38.39 79.93
CA GLU A 310 0.09 -38.62 78.82
C GLU A 310 -1.11 -37.65 78.80
N GLU A 311 -1.31 -36.82 79.84
CA GLU A 311 -2.44 -35.87 79.92
C GLU A 311 -2.18 -34.51 79.24
N MET A 312 -0.92 -34.16 78.92
CA MET A 312 -0.53 -32.82 78.41
C MET A 312 -0.67 -32.64 76.88
N GLU A 313 -0.85 -33.71 76.10
CA GLU A 313 -0.87 -33.64 74.63
C GLU A 313 -2.28 -33.43 74.03
N ARG A 314 -3.36 -33.58 74.81
CA ARG A 314 -4.76 -33.43 74.34
C ARG A 314 -5.27 -31.98 74.20
N VAL A 315 -4.54 -30.99 74.71
CA VAL A 315 -4.98 -29.58 74.78
C VAL A 315 -4.52 -28.74 73.56
N ARG A 316 -3.72 -29.30 72.64
CA ARG A 316 -3.23 -28.56 71.44
C ARG A 316 -4.14 -28.65 70.21
N GLU A 317 -5.10 -29.57 70.18
CA GLU A 317 -5.96 -29.80 69.01
C GLU A 317 -7.21 -28.90 68.98
N GLU A 318 -7.58 -28.26 70.10
CA GLU A 318 -8.78 -27.40 70.20
C GLU A 318 -8.59 -26.01 69.56
N LEU A 319 -7.36 -25.47 69.51
CA LEU A 319 -7.07 -24.10 69.05
C LEU A 319 -7.18 -23.88 67.53
N HIS A 320 -7.10 -24.94 66.71
CA HIS A 320 -7.17 -24.83 65.24
C HIS A 320 -8.62 -24.67 64.72
N SER A 321 -9.62 -24.99 65.54
CA SER A 321 -11.04 -24.96 65.16
C SER A 321 -11.66 -23.54 65.18
N GLU A 322 -11.11 -22.61 65.94
CA GLU A 322 -11.62 -21.23 66.08
C GLU A 322 -11.21 -20.31 64.89
N GLU A 323 -10.10 -20.58 64.20
CA GLU A 323 -9.62 -19.76 63.07
C GLU A 323 -10.48 -19.90 61.79
N GLN A 324 -11.28 -20.97 61.65
CA GLN A 324 -12.16 -21.18 60.48
C GLN A 324 -13.48 -20.40 60.57
N GLU A 325 -13.93 -19.97 61.76
CA GLU A 325 -15.20 -19.26 61.96
C GLU A 325 -15.12 -17.77 61.55
N GLU A 326 -13.95 -17.13 61.62
CA GLU A 326 -13.79 -15.71 61.25
C GLU A 326 -13.91 -15.48 59.72
N ALA A 327 -13.58 -16.49 58.90
CA ALA A 327 -13.67 -16.41 57.44
C ALA A 327 -15.13 -16.37 56.90
N HIS A 328 -16.10 -16.83 57.70
CA HIS A 328 -17.52 -16.74 57.35
C HIS A 328 -18.09 -15.32 57.55
N ARG A 329 -17.56 -14.55 58.51
CA ARG A 329 -18.04 -13.18 58.81
C ARG A 329 -17.72 -12.15 57.72
N GLN A 330 -16.70 -12.37 56.89
CA GLN A 330 -16.34 -11.46 55.78
C GLN A 330 -17.18 -11.66 54.50
N LYS A 331 -17.94 -12.76 54.37
CA LYS A 331 -18.83 -13.01 53.21
C LYS A 331 -20.17 -12.26 53.32
N GLU A 332 -20.62 -11.94 54.53
CA GLU A 332 -21.88 -11.21 54.78
C GLU A 332 -21.80 -9.71 54.40
N ILE A 333 -20.60 -9.12 54.43
CA ILE A 333 -20.38 -7.69 54.12
C ILE A 333 -20.55 -7.39 52.61
N LYS A 334 -20.25 -8.36 51.73
CA LYS A 334 -20.35 -8.20 50.26
C LYS A 334 -21.78 -8.34 49.72
N GLU A 335 -22.71 -8.89 50.50
CA GLU A 335 -24.13 -8.97 50.12
C GLU A 335 -24.92 -7.70 50.45
N MET A 336 -24.44 -6.88 51.40
CA MET A 336 -25.03 -5.59 51.75
C MET A 336 -24.73 -4.48 50.71
N GLU A 337 -23.59 -4.55 50.01
CA GLU A 337 -23.24 -3.58 48.94
C GLU A 337 -24.08 -3.72 47.66
N LYS A 338 -24.56 -4.93 47.32
CA LYS A 338 -25.41 -5.14 46.13
C LYS A 338 -26.84 -4.58 46.30
N LYS A 339 -27.32 -4.42 47.54
CA LYS A 339 -28.64 -3.84 47.85
C LYS A 339 -28.67 -2.30 47.75
N ILE A 340 -27.53 -1.63 47.75
CA ILE A 340 -27.43 -0.16 47.65
C ILE A 340 -27.43 0.32 46.19
N ARG A 341 -26.87 -0.46 45.25
CA ARG A 341 -26.84 -0.11 43.81
C ARG A 341 -28.19 -0.23 43.09
N GLN A 342 -29.16 -0.97 43.65
CA GLN A 342 -30.50 -1.15 43.06
C GLN A 342 -31.50 -0.07 43.48
N ARG A 343 -31.18 0.79 44.47
CA ARG A 343 -32.02 1.94 44.86
C ARG A 343 -31.76 3.21 44.04
N LEU A 344 -30.59 3.36 43.42
CA LEU A 344 -30.22 4.56 42.66
C LEU A 344 -30.78 4.57 41.21
N THR A 345 -30.97 3.41 40.59
CA THR A 345 -31.46 3.26 39.22
C THR A 345 -32.98 3.46 39.07
N MET A 346 -33.74 3.32 40.15
CA MET A 346 -35.20 3.52 40.16
C MET A 346 -35.65 4.98 40.32
N GLN A 347 -34.73 5.90 40.64
CA GLN A 347 -35.08 7.32 40.86
C GLN A 347 -34.81 8.21 39.63
N GLN A 348 -34.02 7.75 38.65
CA GLN A 348 -33.71 8.47 37.41
C GLN A 348 -34.74 8.24 36.29
N THR A 349 -35.48 7.13 36.31
CA THR A 349 -36.47 6.78 35.26
C THR A 349 -37.84 7.45 35.42
N CYS A 350 -38.13 8.07 36.56
CA CYS A 350 -39.42 8.71 36.84
C CYS A 350 -39.46 10.22 36.49
N GLN A 351 -38.31 10.86 36.28
CA GLN A 351 -38.23 12.29 35.92
C GLN A 351 -38.31 12.54 34.41
N GLU A 352 -38.02 11.55 33.57
CA GLU A 352 -38.02 11.68 32.11
C GLU A 352 -39.41 11.47 31.45
N GLN A 353 -40.41 10.93 32.18
CA GLN A 353 -41.76 10.68 31.63
C GLN A 353 -42.78 11.82 31.83
N MET A 354 -42.52 12.80 32.70
CA MET A 354 -43.46 13.91 32.98
C MET A 354 -43.27 15.15 32.09
N ALA A 355 -42.06 15.38 31.56
CA ALA A 355 -41.75 16.55 30.71
C ALA A 355 -42.25 16.43 29.25
N PHE A 356 -42.64 15.22 28.80
CA PHE A 356 -43.04 14.97 27.41
C PHE A 356 -44.57 15.11 27.15
N LYS A 357 -45.40 15.23 28.19
CA LYS A 357 -46.88 15.22 28.08
C LYS A 357 -47.57 16.60 28.17
N GLU A 358 -46.89 17.66 28.64
CA GLU A 358 -47.50 19.00 28.80
C GLU A 358 -47.29 19.95 27.59
N MET A 359 -46.27 19.74 26.76
CA MET A 359 -45.94 20.63 25.63
C MET A 359 -46.81 20.47 24.37
N ARG A 360 -47.73 19.49 24.32
CA ARG A 360 -48.50 19.15 23.10
C ARG A 360 -49.93 19.68 23.03
N ARG A 361 -50.47 20.31 24.09
CA ARG A 361 -51.91 20.63 24.20
C ARG A 361 -52.27 22.13 24.22
N GLN A 362 -51.28 23.03 24.24
CA GLN A 362 -51.50 24.48 24.32
C GLN A 362 -51.34 25.24 22.99
N ALA A 363 -50.84 24.61 21.91
CA ALA A 363 -50.55 25.31 20.65
C ALA A 363 -51.72 25.38 19.64
N GLU A 364 -52.80 24.59 19.79
CA GLU A 364 -53.86 24.46 18.76
C GLU A 364 -55.07 25.41 18.96
N LYS A 365 -55.16 26.17 20.06
CA LYS A 365 -56.38 26.96 20.38
C LYS A 365 -56.33 28.45 20.04
N ASP A 366 -55.15 29.01 19.75
CA ASP A 366 -54.99 30.46 19.62
C ASP A 366 -55.12 31.00 18.17
N GLU A 367 -55.20 30.13 17.16
CA GLU A 367 -55.21 30.55 15.74
C GLU A 367 -56.61 30.80 15.12
N GLU A 368 -57.70 30.31 15.72
CA GLU A 368 -59.03 30.34 15.09
C GLU A 368 -59.86 31.64 15.34
N GLU A 369 -59.55 32.47 16.34
CA GLU A 369 -60.42 33.59 16.75
C GLU A 369 -60.16 34.93 16.03
N ALA A 370 -59.03 35.09 15.32
CA ALA A 370 -58.62 36.38 14.75
C ALA A 370 -59.28 36.78 13.40
N PHE A 371 -59.87 35.83 12.65
CA PHE A 371 -60.25 36.05 11.24
C PHE A 371 -61.63 36.72 11.02
N ARG A 372 -62.56 36.70 12.00
CA ARG A 372 -63.97 37.11 11.78
C ARG A 372 -64.28 38.61 11.86
N LYS A 373 -63.38 39.47 12.35
CA LYS A 373 -63.71 40.89 12.66
C LYS A 373 -63.51 41.91 11.53
N ILE A 374 -62.86 41.58 10.39
CA ILE A 374 -62.39 42.59 9.42
C ILE A 374 -63.40 42.91 8.27
N MET A 375 -64.37 42.04 7.98
CA MET A 375 -65.09 42.09 6.70
C MET A 375 -66.34 42.99 6.64
N MET A 376 -66.84 43.52 7.76
CA MET A 376 -68.11 44.28 7.79
C MET A 376 -67.98 45.80 7.57
N ALA A 377 -66.77 46.37 7.54
CA ALA A 377 -66.59 47.83 7.51
C ALA A 377 -66.62 48.47 6.09
N LYS A 378 -66.59 47.68 5.01
CA LYS A 378 -66.30 48.20 3.65
C LYS A 378 -67.51 48.61 2.80
N PHE A 379 -68.73 48.23 3.17
CA PHE A 379 -69.90 48.41 2.29
C PHE A 379 -70.69 49.72 2.51
N ALA A 380 -70.32 50.57 3.47
CA ALA A 380 -71.15 51.71 3.88
C ALA A 380 -70.82 53.05 3.20
N GLU A 381 -69.72 53.19 2.44
CA GLU A 381 -69.27 54.50 1.94
C GLU A 381 -69.66 54.82 0.47
N ASP A 382 -70.04 53.84 -0.34
CA ASP A 382 -70.14 54.04 -1.80
C ASP A 382 -71.49 54.62 -2.30
N ASP A 383 -72.58 54.56 -1.53
CA ASP A 383 -73.92 54.89 -2.05
C ASP A 383 -74.30 56.39 -2.07
N ARG A 384 -73.45 57.30 -1.57
CA ARG A 384 -73.87 58.69 -1.29
C ARG A 384 -73.55 59.75 -2.36
N LEU A 385 -72.78 59.42 -3.40
CA LEU A 385 -72.14 60.43 -4.28
C LEU A 385 -72.76 60.61 -5.68
N GLU A 386 -73.87 59.91 -5.99
CA GLU A 386 -74.23 59.68 -7.41
C GLU A 386 -75.26 60.65 -8.04
N GLN A 387 -76.10 61.36 -7.28
CA GLN A 387 -77.34 61.93 -7.84
C GLN A 387 -77.32 63.40 -8.33
N MET A 388 -76.35 64.25 -7.94
CA MET A 388 -76.38 65.69 -8.30
C MET A 388 -75.67 66.07 -9.62
N ASN A 389 -75.04 65.11 -10.29
CA ASN A 389 -74.23 65.36 -11.49
C ASN A 389 -75.01 65.25 -12.82
N ALA A 390 -76.32 64.97 -12.81
CA ALA A 390 -77.05 64.48 -13.99
C ALA A 390 -77.41 65.52 -15.07
N GLN A 391 -77.61 66.80 -14.74
CA GLN A 391 -78.20 67.79 -15.68
C GLN A 391 -77.15 68.65 -16.42
N LYS A 392 -76.01 68.97 -15.79
CA LYS A 392 -74.84 69.57 -16.47
C LYS A 392 -74.18 68.60 -17.49
N ARG A 393 -74.52 67.32 -17.42
CA ARG A 393 -74.08 66.28 -18.37
C ARG A 393 -74.65 66.49 -19.78
N ARG A 394 -75.93 66.84 -19.94
CA ARG A 394 -76.63 66.75 -21.25
C ARG A 394 -76.18 67.76 -22.31
N MET A 395 -75.85 69.00 -21.94
CA MET A 395 -75.42 70.02 -22.91
C MET A 395 -73.94 69.88 -23.29
N LYS A 396 -73.06 69.62 -22.30
CA LYS A 396 -71.66 69.22 -22.58
C LYS A 396 -71.58 67.93 -23.40
N GLN A 397 -72.52 67.00 -23.24
CA GLN A 397 -72.58 65.76 -24.02
C GLN A 397 -72.76 65.96 -25.54
N LEU A 398 -73.40 67.04 -26.01
CA LEU A 398 -73.66 67.23 -27.45
C LEU A 398 -72.48 67.86 -28.19
N GLU A 399 -71.82 68.85 -27.59
CA GLU A 399 -70.56 69.41 -28.10
C GLU A 399 -69.43 68.39 -27.96
N HIS A 400 -69.35 67.71 -26.80
CA HIS A 400 -68.48 66.55 -26.66
C HIS A 400 -68.83 65.47 -27.67
N LYS A 401 -70.08 65.21 -28.05
CA LYS A 401 -70.39 64.18 -29.08
C LYS A 401 -69.77 64.49 -30.44
N ARG A 402 -69.79 65.75 -30.90
CA ARG A 402 -69.20 66.12 -32.21
C ARG A 402 -67.68 66.18 -32.18
N GLU A 403 -67.10 66.71 -31.09
CA GLU A 403 -65.66 66.65 -30.87
C GLU A 403 -65.18 65.22 -30.65
N VAL A 404 -65.98 64.38 -29.97
CA VAL A 404 -65.74 62.95 -29.77
C VAL A 404 -65.89 62.20 -31.09
N GLU A 405 -66.81 62.54 -31.99
CA GLU A 405 -66.91 61.91 -33.32
C GLU A 405 -65.67 62.22 -34.17
N LYS A 406 -65.19 63.47 -34.20
CA LYS A 406 -63.92 63.81 -34.86
C LYS A 406 -62.72 63.14 -34.19
N LEU A 407 -62.66 63.13 -32.85
CA LEU A 407 -61.67 62.39 -32.09
C LEU A 407 -61.79 60.87 -32.29
N ILE A 408 -62.97 60.33 -32.59
CA ILE A 408 -63.20 58.92 -32.89
C ILE A 408 -62.72 58.61 -34.32
N GLU A 409 -62.97 59.47 -35.29
CA GLU A 409 -62.46 59.31 -36.66
C GLU A 409 -60.94 59.46 -36.71
N ASP A 410 -60.37 60.45 -36.02
CA ASP A 410 -58.92 60.60 -35.90
C ASP A 410 -58.31 59.45 -35.08
N ARG A 411 -58.98 58.98 -34.01
CA ARG A 411 -58.57 57.78 -33.27
C ARG A 411 -58.71 56.50 -34.09
N ARG A 412 -59.69 56.40 -35.01
CA ARG A 412 -59.83 55.26 -35.93
C ARG A 412 -58.70 55.26 -36.96
N ARG A 413 -58.38 56.42 -37.54
CA ARG A 413 -57.22 56.56 -38.46
C ARG A 413 -55.90 56.29 -37.75
N GLN A 414 -55.71 56.81 -36.53
CA GLN A 414 -54.55 56.50 -35.70
C GLN A 414 -54.52 55.02 -35.35
N HIS A 415 -55.65 54.41 -34.96
CA HIS A 415 -55.70 52.98 -34.63
C HIS A 415 -55.46 52.09 -35.85
N GLU A 416 -55.92 52.47 -37.05
CA GLU A 416 -55.63 51.77 -38.30
C GLU A 416 -54.14 51.89 -38.67
N ALA A 417 -53.56 53.10 -38.55
CA ALA A 417 -52.12 53.31 -38.74
C ALA A 417 -51.28 52.52 -37.70
N ASP A 418 -51.69 52.53 -36.43
CA ASP A 418 -51.05 51.80 -35.34
C ASP A 418 -51.18 50.28 -35.56
N LYS A 419 -52.33 49.79 -36.05
CA LYS A 419 -52.51 48.37 -36.41
C LYS A 419 -51.64 47.97 -37.60
N GLU A 420 -51.49 48.83 -38.60
CA GLU A 420 -50.60 48.55 -39.73
C GLU A 420 -49.13 48.58 -39.31
N LEU A 421 -48.73 49.49 -38.43
CA LEU A 421 -47.40 49.52 -37.84
C LEU A 421 -47.17 48.28 -36.97
N GLU A 422 -48.10 47.93 -36.10
CA GLU A 422 -48.04 46.74 -35.26
C GLU A 422 -48.00 45.45 -36.10
N ALA A 423 -48.74 45.38 -37.20
CA ALA A 423 -48.70 44.23 -38.12
C ALA A 423 -47.33 44.13 -38.83
N LYS A 424 -46.75 45.26 -39.24
CA LYS A 424 -45.40 45.29 -39.83
C LYS A 424 -44.33 44.93 -38.79
N GLU A 425 -44.45 45.42 -37.56
CA GLU A 425 -43.56 45.06 -36.45
C GLU A 425 -43.65 43.58 -36.11
N LYS A 426 -44.86 43.02 -36.03
CA LYS A 426 -45.08 41.57 -35.84
C LYS A 426 -44.48 40.75 -36.97
N ALA A 427 -44.66 41.15 -38.24
CA ALA A 427 -44.05 40.46 -39.37
C ALA A 427 -42.51 40.46 -39.28
N ILE A 428 -41.91 41.60 -38.93
CA ILE A 428 -40.45 41.71 -38.73
C ILE A 428 -39.99 40.86 -37.54
N GLU A 429 -40.76 40.81 -36.45
CA GLU A 429 -40.48 39.95 -35.30
C GLU A 429 -40.59 38.47 -35.65
N GLU A 430 -41.60 38.06 -36.42
CA GLU A 430 -41.78 36.69 -36.90
C GLU A 430 -40.62 36.26 -37.81
N GLU A 431 -40.18 37.12 -38.73
CA GLU A 431 -39.00 36.87 -39.56
C GLU A 431 -37.73 36.74 -38.71
N ARG A 432 -37.53 37.64 -37.73
CA ARG A 432 -36.40 37.55 -36.79
C ARG A 432 -36.44 36.27 -35.96
N GLN A 433 -37.63 35.86 -35.51
CA GLN A 433 -37.82 34.61 -34.77
C GLN A 433 -37.56 33.40 -35.65
N ALA A 434 -38.00 33.40 -36.92
CA ALA A 434 -37.75 32.34 -37.88
C ALA A 434 -36.24 32.19 -38.15
N LEU A 435 -35.53 33.30 -38.40
CA LEU A 435 -34.08 33.32 -38.55
C LEU A 435 -33.39 32.81 -37.28
N ARG A 436 -33.84 33.22 -36.09
CA ARG A 436 -33.31 32.72 -34.82
C ARG A 436 -33.52 31.22 -34.68
N ARG A 437 -34.69 30.68 -35.03
CA ARG A 437 -34.98 29.24 -35.01
C ARG A 437 -34.10 28.46 -35.98
N GLN A 438 -33.88 28.97 -37.18
CA GLN A 438 -32.95 28.38 -38.15
C GLN A 438 -31.52 28.31 -37.60
N ILE A 439 -31.03 29.41 -37.01
CA ILE A 439 -29.70 29.44 -36.39
C ILE A 439 -29.60 28.45 -35.22
N ILE A 440 -30.66 28.33 -34.40
CA ILE A 440 -30.70 27.35 -33.31
C ILE A 440 -30.60 25.93 -33.84
N GLU A 441 -31.37 25.58 -34.88
CA GLU A 441 -31.35 24.23 -35.47
C GLU A 441 -29.99 23.93 -36.13
N GLU A 442 -29.38 24.89 -36.84
CA GLU A 442 -28.02 24.75 -37.38
C GLU A 442 -26.98 24.50 -36.28
N GLU A 443 -27.03 25.27 -35.18
CA GLU A 443 -26.09 25.11 -34.07
C GLU A 443 -26.35 23.83 -33.29
N ARG A 444 -27.61 23.40 -33.14
CA ARG A 444 -28.00 22.09 -32.60
C ARG A 444 -27.34 20.97 -33.41
N GLN A 445 -27.48 21.00 -34.73
CA GLN A 445 -26.84 20.02 -35.61
C GLN A 445 -25.32 20.06 -35.55
N ARG A 446 -24.69 21.25 -35.49
CA ARG A 446 -23.23 21.38 -35.31
C ARG A 446 -22.76 20.77 -34.00
N LEU A 447 -23.45 21.04 -32.89
CA LEU A 447 -23.13 20.48 -31.59
C LEU A 447 -23.25 18.95 -31.61
N LEU A 448 -24.35 18.43 -32.15
CA LEU A 448 -24.54 16.99 -32.29
C LEU A 448 -23.45 16.36 -33.17
N LYS A 449 -23.11 16.91 -34.34
CA LYS A 449 -22.02 16.41 -35.20
C LYS A 449 -20.66 16.33 -34.49
N ARG A 450 -20.33 17.33 -33.67
CA ARG A 450 -19.06 17.38 -32.93
C ARG A 450 -18.97 16.36 -31.81
N HIS A 451 -20.09 16.08 -31.14
CA HIS A 451 -20.10 15.31 -29.89
C HIS A 451 -20.64 13.89 -30.04
N ALA A 452 -21.53 13.64 -31.00
CA ALA A 452 -22.17 12.33 -31.18
C ALA A 452 -21.16 11.21 -31.47
N THR A 453 -20.18 11.45 -32.34
CA THR A 453 -19.12 10.47 -32.65
C THR A 453 -18.26 10.13 -31.42
N LYS A 454 -17.96 11.12 -30.58
CA LYS A 454 -17.14 10.95 -29.37
C LYS A 454 -17.89 10.26 -28.23
N LEU A 455 -19.21 10.41 -28.19
CA LEU A 455 -20.12 9.89 -27.18
C LEU A 455 -20.89 8.65 -27.64
N LEU A 456 -20.40 7.97 -28.69
CA LEU A 456 -20.99 6.73 -29.17
C LEU A 456 -21.12 5.72 -28.00
N GLY A 457 -22.34 5.21 -27.78
CA GLY A 457 -22.66 4.30 -26.68
C GLY A 457 -23.06 4.95 -25.35
N TYR A 458 -22.77 6.25 -25.16
CA TYR A 458 -23.03 7.01 -23.93
C TYR A 458 -23.99 8.19 -24.13
N LEU A 459 -24.62 8.28 -25.30
CA LEU A 459 -25.56 9.36 -25.61
C LEU A 459 -26.91 9.17 -24.86
N PRO A 460 -27.42 10.19 -24.16
CA PRO A 460 -28.73 10.14 -23.50
C PRO A 460 -29.88 9.85 -24.48
N LYS A 461 -30.87 9.08 -24.01
CA LYS A 461 -32.06 8.74 -24.79
C LYS A 461 -32.86 10.02 -25.14
N GLY A 462 -33.35 10.11 -26.37
CA GLY A 462 -34.20 11.23 -26.84
C GLY A 462 -33.46 12.49 -27.30
N LEU A 463 -32.13 12.46 -27.46
CA LEU A 463 -31.35 13.60 -27.96
C LEU A 463 -31.41 13.77 -29.50
N LEU A 464 -31.53 12.66 -30.22
CA LEU A 464 -31.55 12.63 -31.69
C LEU A 464 -32.99 12.48 -32.19
N ARG A 465 -33.38 13.30 -33.18
CA ARG A 465 -34.59 13.12 -33.99
C ARG A 465 -34.28 12.18 -35.16
N GLU A 466 -35.31 11.57 -35.74
CA GLU A 466 -35.17 10.69 -36.91
C GLU A 466 -34.50 11.40 -38.10
N ASP A 467 -34.81 12.69 -38.29
CA ASP A 467 -34.21 13.53 -39.33
C ASP A 467 -32.70 13.77 -39.10
N ASP A 468 -32.27 13.81 -37.83
CA ASP A 468 -30.87 14.07 -37.49
C ASP A 468 -29.97 12.89 -37.90
N LEU A 469 -30.48 11.65 -37.86
CA LEU A 469 -29.74 10.45 -38.24
C LEU A 469 -29.24 10.50 -39.69
N GLN A 470 -29.97 11.18 -40.58
CA GLN A 470 -29.59 11.37 -41.99
C GLN A 470 -28.31 12.18 -42.16
N HIS A 471 -27.89 12.92 -41.13
CA HIS A 471 -26.74 13.83 -41.18
C HIS A 471 -25.45 13.21 -40.62
N PHE A 472 -25.49 11.94 -40.17
CA PHE A 472 -24.36 11.18 -39.65
C PHE A 472 -23.96 10.02 -40.58
N ASP A 473 -22.72 9.56 -40.40
CA ASP A 473 -22.10 8.46 -41.14
C ASP A 473 -22.84 7.12 -40.92
N GLU A 474 -22.72 6.19 -41.88
CA GLU A 474 -23.38 4.87 -41.81
C GLU A 474 -22.99 4.08 -40.55
N ASP A 475 -21.74 4.20 -40.10
CA ASP A 475 -21.24 3.50 -38.91
C ASP A 475 -21.91 3.99 -37.62
N PHE A 476 -22.24 5.29 -37.57
CA PHE A 476 -23.00 5.87 -36.46
C PHE A 476 -24.44 5.33 -36.46
N ARG A 477 -25.10 5.28 -37.63
CA ARG A 477 -26.47 4.76 -37.77
C ARG A 477 -26.56 3.30 -37.35
N LYS A 478 -25.66 2.45 -37.88
CA LYS A 478 -25.63 1.01 -37.56
C LYS A 478 -25.44 0.74 -36.06
N ASN A 479 -24.60 1.51 -35.38
CA ASN A 479 -24.36 1.32 -33.95
C ASN A 479 -25.48 1.90 -33.05
N PHE A 480 -26.19 2.92 -33.53
CA PHE A 480 -27.34 3.48 -32.82
C PHE A 480 -28.59 2.58 -32.97
N GLU A 481 -28.84 2.06 -34.18
CA GLU A 481 -29.98 1.16 -34.48
C GLU A 481 -29.84 -0.24 -33.87
N LYS A 482 -28.61 -0.77 -33.76
CA LYS A 482 -28.33 -2.07 -33.14
C LYS A 482 -28.68 -2.15 -31.65
N ARG A 483 -29.10 -1.05 -31.03
CA ARG A 483 -29.50 -0.99 -29.62
C ARG A 483 -31.02 -0.76 -29.49
N PRO A 484 -31.90 -1.67 -29.98
CA PRO A 484 -33.28 -1.61 -29.55
C PRO A 484 -33.33 -2.00 -28.08
N ALA A 485 -33.78 -1.04 -27.25
CA ALA A 485 -34.43 -1.26 -25.97
C ALA A 485 -34.02 -2.51 -25.16
N ASP A 486 -32.91 -2.45 -24.41
CA ASP A 486 -32.82 -3.24 -23.17
C ASP A 486 -33.80 -2.63 -22.16
N ILE A 487 -35.03 -3.14 -22.24
CA ILE A 487 -36.07 -3.02 -21.22
C ILE A 487 -35.70 -4.05 -20.15
N SER A 488 -34.73 -3.74 -19.30
CA SER A 488 -34.49 -4.46 -18.04
C SER A 488 -33.42 -3.76 -17.19
N SER A 489 -33.76 -2.57 -16.68
CA SER A 489 -33.18 -2.10 -15.42
C SER A 489 -34.14 -1.11 -14.77
N GLU A 490 -35.35 -1.61 -14.54
CA GLU A 490 -36.24 -1.12 -13.51
C GLU A 490 -35.75 -1.72 -12.19
N ASP A 491 -34.69 -1.13 -11.63
CA ASP A 491 -34.40 -1.24 -10.21
C ASP A 491 -34.34 0.19 -9.68
N GLY A 492 -35.41 0.53 -8.96
CA GLY A 492 -35.57 1.77 -8.26
C GLY A 492 -34.40 1.99 -7.31
N TRP A 493 -33.74 3.13 -7.47
CA TRP A 493 -33.05 3.75 -6.36
C TRP A 493 -34.14 4.35 -5.48
N GLU A 494 -34.63 3.55 -4.52
CA GLU A 494 -35.26 4.12 -3.33
C GLU A 494 -34.18 4.94 -2.63
N ASP A 495 -34.46 6.23 -2.51
CA ASP A 495 -33.83 7.13 -1.55
C ASP A 495 -33.95 6.50 -0.16
N ASP A 496 -32.82 6.32 0.51
CA ASP A 496 -32.80 6.20 1.96
C ASP A 496 -31.62 6.97 2.54
N GLN A 497 -31.92 7.54 3.71
CA GLN A 497 -31.17 8.50 4.52
C GLN A 497 -29.79 8.03 4.99
#